data_AF-A0A9X3P0K5-F1
#
_entry.id   AF-A0A9X3P0K5-F1
#
_cell.length_a   1.000
_cell.length_b   1.000
_cell.length_c   1.000
_cell.angle_alpha   90.00
_cell.angle_beta   90.00
_cell.angle_gamma   90.00
#
_symmetry.space_group_name_H-M   'P 1'
#
loop_
_entity.id
_entity.type
_entity.pdbx_description
1 polymer ?
#
loop_
_entity_poly.entity_id
_entity_poly.type
_entity_poly.pdbx_seq_one_letter_code
_entity_poly.pdbx_strand_id
1 'polypeptide(L)'
;MRIVIAPDKFAGTLTAVEAAQAIADGWHTVDPDADTRLLPLSDGGPGFVEVLHAALGGTVADLEVTGPLGAPVPARYLLAGTTAYIESAHACGLHLVPAEARDPARTTTLGVGELIAAAVAAGADTVVVGLGGSATNDGGAGMLAALGAHPAPGLGAGGGPLAALEGPVDLAAARAAVRGVRLVAATDVDNPLLGINGASAVFGPQKGADPDAVQRLDAALTAFADATDPGGLREAPGAGAAGGLGYGLLLLGGTVESGVARVLDAVGLADDVATADLVITGEGSFDGQSLRGKLPHGVARAAADQGVPCVVTAGVVSVGRKEAAAAGITETYALVESAGSTEAALRRPAEELTRLAAAVARRWGGARPRTPGGA
;
A
#
# COMPACT_ATOMS: atom_id res chain seq x y z
N MET A 1 -27.46 -6.34 14.16
CA MET A 1 -27.01 -5.36 13.16
C MET A 1 -25.85 -5.99 12.44
N ARG A 2 -25.81 -5.94 11.10
CA ARG A 2 -24.71 -6.49 10.31
C ARG A 2 -23.70 -5.40 9.99
N ILE A 3 -22.43 -5.65 10.28
CA ILE A 3 -21.38 -4.62 10.23
C ILE A 3 -20.19 -5.18 9.47
N VAL A 4 -19.79 -4.49 8.41
CA VAL A 4 -18.55 -4.77 7.70
C VAL A 4 -17.45 -3.90 8.30
N ILE A 5 -16.40 -4.53 8.80
CA ILE A 5 -15.25 -3.86 9.42
C ILE A 5 -14.05 -4.04 8.49
N ALA A 6 -13.75 -3.01 7.71
CA ALA A 6 -12.76 -3.03 6.64
C ALA A 6 -11.67 -1.95 6.79
N PRO A 7 -10.83 -2.01 7.84
CA PRO A 7 -9.75 -1.05 8.06
C PRO A 7 -8.47 -1.40 7.27
N ASP A 8 -7.64 -0.39 7.02
CA ASP A 8 -6.21 -0.54 6.76
C ASP A 8 -5.43 -0.63 8.09
N LYS A 9 -4.12 -0.85 8.00
CA LYS A 9 -3.19 -0.73 9.10
C LYS A 9 -3.21 0.68 9.72
N PHE A 10 -2.98 0.73 11.03
CA PHE A 10 -2.67 1.97 11.71
C PHE A 10 -1.15 2.10 11.72
N ALA A 11 -0.62 2.90 10.79
CA ALA A 11 0.80 2.96 10.48
C ALA A 11 1.66 3.14 11.76
N GLY A 12 2.57 2.20 11.99
CA GLY A 12 3.47 2.19 13.15
C GLY A 12 2.88 1.63 14.44
N THR A 13 1.62 1.19 14.47
CA THR A 13 0.98 0.68 15.69
C THR A 13 0.24 -0.65 15.51
N LEU A 14 -0.73 -0.75 14.61
CA LEU A 14 -1.56 -1.96 14.43
C LEU A 14 -1.54 -2.41 12.98
N THR A 15 -1.48 -3.72 12.78
CA THR A 15 -1.83 -4.35 11.50
C THR A 15 -3.32 -4.16 11.20
N ALA A 16 -3.73 -4.31 9.93
CA ALA A 16 -5.14 -4.24 9.56
C ALA A 16 -5.98 -5.30 10.29
N VAL A 17 -5.42 -6.50 10.51
CA VAL A 17 -6.07 -7.60 11.25
C VAL A 17 -6.31 -7.21 12.70
N GLU A 18 -5.29 -6.70 13.40
CA GLU A 18 -5.41 -6.25 14.79
C GLU A 18 -6.39 -5.08 14.92
N ALA A 19 -6.39 -4.15 13.97
CA ALA A 19 -7.33 -3.04 13.93
C ALA A 19 -8.78 -3.53 13.76
N ALA A 20 -9.01 -4.45 12.81
CA ALA A 20 -10.33 -5.04 12.57
C ALA A 20 -10.84 -5.77 13.82
N GLN A 21 -9.98 -6.56 14.46
CA GLN A 21 -10.33 -7.27 15.69
C GLN A 21 -10.62 -6.30 16.84
N ALA A 22 -9.79 -5.28 17.06
CA ALA A 22 -10.00 -4.31 18.13
C ALA A 22 -11.31 -3.54 17.96
N ILE A 23 -11.69 -3.20 16.72
CA ILE A 23 -12.97 -2.56 16.40
C ILE A 23 -14.14 -3.51 16.72
N ALA A 24 -14.07 -4.77 16.29
CA ALA A 24 -15.10 -5.74 16.62
C ALA A 24 -15.22 -5.96 18.13
N ASP A 25 -14.11 -6.19 18.83
CA ASP A 25 -14.11 -6.41 20.28
C ASP A 25 -14.80 -5.24 20.99
N GLY A 26 -14.46 -4.01 20.60
CA GLY A 26 -15.08 -2.80 21.13
C GLY A 26 -16.58 -2.75 20.87
N TRP A 27 -17.00 -3.12 19.66
CA TRP A 27 -18.40 -3.18 19.29
C TRP A 27 -19.19 -4.19 20.13
N HIS A 28 -18.67 -5.41 20.30
CA HIS A 28 -19.35 -6.47 21.05
C HIS A 28 -19.45 -6.20 22.56
N THR A 29 -18.64 -5.27 23.10
CA THR A 29 -18.86 -4.80 24.48
C THR A 29 -20.19 -4.07 24.68
N VAL A 30 -20.80 -3.58 23.60
CA VAL A 30 -22.05 -2.81 23.60
C VAL A 30 -23.20 -3.57 22.96
N ASP A 31 -22.95 -4.25 21.84
CA ASP A 31 -23.93 -5.12 21.15
C ASP A 31 -23.30 -6.51 20.92
N PRO A 32 -23.42 -7.44 21.89
CA PRO A 32 -22.84 -8.78 21.80
C PRO A 32 -23.43 -9.64 20.67
N ASP A 33 -24.61 -9.29 20.17
CA ASP A 33 -25.34 -10.03 19.13
C ASP A 33 -25.14 -9.42 17.72
N ALA A 34 -24.22 -8.45 17.58
CA ALA A 34 -23.88 -7.88 16.28
C ALA A 34 -23.25 -8.93 15.35
N ASP A 35 -23.73 -8.99 14.10
CA ASP A 35 -23.11 -9.80 13.06
C ASP A 35 -21.96 -9.00 12.46
N THR A 36 -20.72 -9.34 12.83
CA THR A 36 -19.54 -8.63 12.35
C THR A 36 -18.77 -9.43 11.30
N ARG A 37 -18.53 -8.78 10.17
CA ARG A 37 -17.68 -9.27 9.10
C ARG A 37 -16.36 -8.52 9.14
N LEU A 38 -15.30 -9.19 9.62
CA LEU A 38 -13.95 -8.64 9.60
C LEU A 38 -13.33 -8.80 8.23
N LEU A 39 -12.90 -7.70 7.63
CA LEU A 39 -12.32 -7.65 6.30
C LEU A 39 -11.08 -6.74 6.29
N PRO A 40 -9.98 -7.12 6.96
CA PRO A 40 -8.76 -6.32 6.97
C PRO A 40 -8.25 -6.10 5.54
N LEU A 41 -7.85 -4.87 5.21
CA LEU A 41 -7.45 -4.49 3.85
C LEU A 41 -6.00 -3.97 3.80
N SER A 42 -5.49 -3.79 2.58
CA SER A 42 -4.19 -3.17 2.28
C SER A 42 -4.28 -2.38 0.97
N ASP A 43 -3.48 -1.32 0.85
CA ASP A 43 -3.35 -0.46 -0.33
C ASP A 43 -2.20 -0.87 -1.26
N GLY A 44 -1.67 -2.10 -1.11
CA GLY A 44 -0.47 -2.55 -1.81
C GLY A 44 0.82 -2.41 -1.00
N GLY A 45 0.71 -2.00 0.27
CA GLY A 45 1.80 -2.07 1.25
C GLY A 45 1.72 -3.28 2.19
N PRO A 46 2.38 -3.22 3.37
CA PRO A 46 2.40 -4.28 4.38
C PRO A 46 1.07 -4.99 4.62
N GLY A 47 1.06 -6.31 4.40
CA GLY A 47 -0.09 -7.20 4.55
C GLY A 47 -0.85 -7.47 3.25
N PHE A 48 -0.36 -6.98 2.10
CA PHE A 48 -1.04 -7.12 0.81
C PHE A 48 -1.17 -8.57 0.37
N VAL A 49 -0.11 -9.37 0.53
CA VAL A 49 -0.10 -10.79 0.18
C VAL A 49 -1.07 -11.58 1.07
N GLU A 50 -1.08 -11.30 2.37
CA GLU A 50 -1.92 -11.97 3.36
C GLU A 50 -3.41 -11.70 3.11
N VAL A 51 -3.78 -10.44 2.86
CA VAL A 51 -5.16 -10.04 2.55
C VAL A 51 -5.66 -10.74 1.28
N LEU A 52 -4.85 -10.75 0.23
CA LEU A 52 -5.22 -11.39 -1.03
C LEU A 52 -5.27 -12.91 -0.91
N HIS A 53 -4.37 -13.52 -0.15
CA HIS A 53 -4.36 -14.97 0.06
C HIS A 53 -5.63 -15.41 0.81
N ALA A 54 -6.04 -14.66 1.83
CA ALA A 54 -7.27 -14.94 2.56
C ALA A 54 -8.52 -14.87 1.68
N ALA A 55 -8.53 -14.01 0.66
CA ALA A 55 -9.66 -13.82 -0.24
C ALA A 55 -9.66 -14.75 -1.46
N LEU A 56 -8.50 -14.93 -2.09
CA LEU A 56 -8.35 -15.63 -3.37
C LEU A 56 -7.91 -17.09 -3.21
N GLY A 57 -7.44 -17.48 -2.01
CA GLY A 57 -6.70 -18.72 -1.82
C GLY A 57 -5.39 -18.70 -2.62
N GLY A 58 -4.96 -19.86 -3.10
CA GLY A 58 -3.72 -20.01 -3.88
C GLY A 58 -2.58 -20.60 -3.06
N THR A 59 -1.35 -20.48 -3.59
CA THR A 59 -0.14 -20.99 -2.94
C THR A 59 0.80 -19.84 -2.62
N VAL A 60 1.25 -19.76 -1.37
CA VAL A 60 2.31 -18.83 -0.96
C VAL A 60 3.66 -19.50 -1.20
N ALA A 61 4.56 -18.79 -1.88
CA ALA A 61 5.94 -19.21 -2.07
C ALA A 61 6.86 -18.33 -1.22
N ASP A 62 7.57 -18.94 -0.28
CA ASP A 62 8.61 -18.28 0.53
C ASP A 62 9.98 -18.49 -0.13
N LEU A 63 10.81 -17.46 -0.11
CA LEU A 63 12.16 -17.45 -0.66
C LEU A 63 13.04 -16.44 0.08
N GLU A 64 14.35 -16.63 -0.04
CA GLU A 64 15.33 -15.65 0.41
C GLU A 64 15.74 -14.80 -0.78
N VAL A 65 15.67 -13.47 -0.63
CA VAL A 65 15.95 -12.49 -1.69
C VAL A 65 16.90 -11.41 -1.20
N THR A 66 17.52 -10.69 -2.11
CA THR A 66 18.38 -9.55 -1.79
C THR A 66 17.57 -8.42 -1.15
N GLY A 67 17.84 -8.15 0.12
CA GLY A 67 17.21 -7.07 0.87
C GLY A 67 17.68 -5.67 0.46
N PRO A 68 17.09 -4.61 1.03
CA PRO A 68 17.35 -3.24 0.59
C PRO A 68 18.80 -2.82 0.80
N LEU A 69 19.52 -3.36 1.78
CA LEU A 69 20.93 -3.06 2.04
C LEU A 69 21.89 -4.13 1.47
N GLY A 70 21.40 -5.02 0.61
CA GLY A 70 22.17 -6.10 -0.02
C GLY A 70 22.27 -7.39 0.80
N ALA A 71 21.96 -7.36 2.09
CA ALA A 71 21.85 -8.57 2.90
C ALA A 71 20.58 -9.36 2.53
N PRO A 72 20.61 -10.71 2.53
CA PRO A 72 19.43 -11.51 2.23
C PRO A 72 18.31 -11.32 3.27
N VAL A 73 17.06 -11.31 2.80
CA VAL A 73 15.85 -11.20 3.62
C VAL A 73 14.83 -12.25 3.19
N PRO A 74 14.02 -12.78 4.14
CA PRO A 74 12.89 -13.62 3.77
C PRO A 74 11.83 -12.77 3.07
N ALA A 75 11.36 -13.24 1.93
CA ALA A 75 10.26 -12.65 1.19
C ALA A 75 9.31 -13.74 0.71
N ARG A 76 8.12 -13.31 0.31
CA ARG A 76 7.11 -14.20 -0.25
C ARG A 76 6.24 -13.50 -1.28
N TYR A 77 5.66 -14.31 -2.15
CA TYR A 77 4.60 -13.91 -3.05
C TYR A 77 3.47 -14.93 -3.02
N LEU A 78 2.27 -14.48 -3.40
CA LEU A 78 1.11 -15.35 -3.58
C LEU A 78 0.95 -15.69 -5.06
N LEU A 79 0.76 -16.96 -5.39
CA LEU A 79 0.29 -17.41 -6.70
C LEU A 79 -1.16 -17.88 -6.60
N ALA A 80 -2.09 -17.10 -7.14
CA ALA A 80 -3.52 -17.42 -7.21
C ALA A 80 -3.92 -17.64 -8.68
N GLY A 81 -4.17 -18.91 -9.05
CA GLY A 81 -4.32 -19.29 -10.45
C GLY A 81 -3.04 -19.01 -11.22
N THR A 82 -3.11 -18.16 -12.24
CA THR A 82 -1.96 -17.69 -13.04
C THR A 82 -1.50 -16.27 -12.68
N THR A 83 -2.09 -15.66 -11.65
CA THR A 83 -1.69 -14.32 -11.17
C THR A 83 -0.82 -14.43 -9.94
N ALA A 84 0.38 -13.85 -10.01
CA ALA A 84 1.24 -13.66 -8.86
C ALA A 84 1.05 -12.27 -8.24
N TYR A 85 0.99 -12.21 -6.91
CA TYR A 85 0.92 -10.98 -6.14
C TYR A 85 2.16 -10.86 -5.26
N ILE A 86 2.92 -9.80 -5.49
CA ILE A 86 4.17 -9.49 -4.82
C ILE A 86 3.95 -8.23 -3.99
N GLU A 87 4.34 -8.26 -2.72
CA GLU A 87 4.47 -7.06 -1.92
C GLU A 87 5.93 -6.58 -1.95
N SER A 88 6.20 -5.42 -2.55
CA SER A 88 7.58 -4.92 -2.69
C SER A 88 8.27 -4.73 -1.33
N ALA A 89 7.52 -4.40 -0.28
CA ALA A 89 8.07 -4.22 1.06
C ALA A 89 8.68 -5.48 1.67
N HIS A 90 8.32 -6.70 1.23
CA HIS A 90 9.03 -7.92 1.67
C HIS A 90 10.49 -7.96 1.22
N ALA A 91 10.82 -7.36 0.07
CA ALA A 91 12.19 -7.32 -0.45
C ALA A 91 12.89 -6.00 -0.16
N CYS A 92 12.17 -4.88 -0.20
CA CYS A 92 12.77 -3.55 -0.12
C CYS A 92 12.01 -2.60 0.82
N GLY A 93 11.35 -3.13 1.85
CA GLY A 93 10.51 -2.35 2.77
C GLY A 93 11.29 -1.53 3.78
N LEU A 94 10.69 -0.40 4.20
CA LEU A 94 11.24 0.51 5.22
C LEU A 94 11.43 -0.16 6.59
N HIS A 95 10.62 -1.18 6.89
CA HIS A 95 10.69 -1.97 8.13
C HIS A 95 11.92 -2.89 8.19
N LEU A 96 12.55 -3.18 7.04
CA LEU A 96 13.78 -3.97 6.95
C LEU A 96 15.04 -3.13 7.21
N VAL A 97 14.90 -1.80 7.33
CA VAL A 97 16.02 -0.87 7.49
C VAL A 97 15.91 -0.16 8.84
N PRO A 98 16.84 -0.43 9.78
CA PRO A 98 16.93 0.30 11.04
C PRO A 98 16.99 1.81 10.81
N ALA A 99 16.38 2.60 11.69
CA ALA A 99 16.22 4.05 11.49
C ALA A 99 17.57 4.76 11.25
N GLU A 100 18.61 4.35 11.96
CA GLU A 100 19.99 4.84 11.86
C GLU A 100 20.72 4.40 10.58
N ALA A 101 20.21 3.39 9.88
CA ALA A 101 20.78 2.84 8.65
C ALA A 101 20.00 3.26 7.39
N ARG A 102 18.98 4.10 7.54
CA ARG A 102 18.14 4.60 6.44
C ARG A 102 18.93 5.55 5.56
N ASP A 103 19.35 5.03 4.41
CA ASP A 103 20.05 5.79 3.37
C ASP A 103 19.51 5.39 1.98
N PRO A 104 18.58 6.19 1.41
CA PRO A 104 17.94 5.87 0.14
C PRO A 104 18.91 5.93 -1.06
N ALA A 105 20.13 6.48 -0.89
CA ALA A 105 21.16 6.43 -1.92
C ALA A 105 21.81 5.05 -2.04
N ARG A 106 21.67 4.20 -1.02
CA ARG A 106 22.29 2.87 -0.97
C ARG A 106 21.28 1.73 -1.10
N THR A 107 20.01 2.01 -0.89
CA THR A 107 18.99 0.96 -0.89
C THR A 107 18.61 0.52 -2.31
N THR A 108 18.43 -0.79 -2.49
CA THR A 108 18.23 -1.42 -3.82
C THR A 108 16.93 -2.22 -3.90
N THR A 109 16.38 -2.33 -5.12
CA THR A 109 15.19 -3.12 -5.45
C THR A 109 15.50 -4.50 -6.05
N LEU A 110 16.76 -4.98 -5.98
CA LEU A 110 17.18 -6.29 -6.51
C LEU A 110 16.24 -7.44 -6.13
N GLY A 111 15.88 -7.56 -4.84
CA GLY A 111 14.99 -8.63 -4.38
C GLY A 111 13.58 -8.59 -4.97
N VAL A 112 13.10 -7.43 -5.43
CA VAL A 112 11.82 -7.36 -6.16
C VAL A 112 11.95 -8.02 -7.53
N GLY A 113 13.07 -7.80 -8.23
CA GLY A 113 13.31 -8.46 -9.52
C GLY A 113 13.47 -9.98 -9.37
N GLU A 114 14.09 -10.43 -8.27
CA GLU A 114 14.18 -11.85 -7.91
C GLU A 114 12.79 -12.47 -7.66
N LEU A 115 11.89 -11.76 -6.96
CA LEU A 115 10.50 -12.18 -6.76
C LEU A 115 9.73 -12.27 -8.08
N ILE A 116 9.87 -11.28 -8.96
CA ILE A 116 9.24 -11.30 -10.29
C ILE A 116 9.75 -12.49 -11.10
N ALA A 117 11.07 -12.71 -11.14
CA ALA A 117 11.67 -13.83 -11.85
C ALA A 117 11.15 -15.18 -11.33
N ALA A 118 11.05 -15.34 -10.00
CA ALA A 118 10.53 -16.54 -9.38
C ALA A 118 9.04 -16.77 -9.72
N ALA A 119 8.22 -15.73 -9.69
CA ALA A 119 6.80 -15.80 -10.04
C ALA A 119 6.59 -16.18 -11.51
N VAL A 120 7.35 -15.58 -12.43
CA VAL A 120 7.30 -15.92 -13.86
C VAL A 120 7.76 -17.37 -14.10
N ALA A 121 8.82 -17.81 -13.43
CA ALA A 121 9.29 -19.20 -13.50
C ALA A 121 8.26 -20.20 -12.95
N ALA A 122 7.43 -19.78 -11.99
CA ALA A 122 6.32 -20.57 -11.46
C ALA A 122 5.09 -20.60 -12.40
N GLY A 123 5.15 -19.93 -13.56
CA GLY A 123 4.10 -19.97 -14.58
C GLY A 123 3.07 -18.84 -14.47
N ALA A 124 3.38 -17.75 -13.76
CA ALA A 124 2.50 -16.59 -13.73
C ALA A 124 2.44 -15.90 -15.11
N ASP A 125 1.22 -15.68 -15.62
CA ASP A 125 0.97 -14.86 -16.81
C ASP A 125 0.71 -13.38 -16.46
N THR A 126 0.44 -13.12 -15.18
CA THR A 126 0.18 -11.79 -14.64
C THR A 126 0.95 -11.65 -13.33
N VAL A 127 1.71 -10.57 -13.17
CA VAL A 127 2.44 -10.27 -11.94
C VAL A 127 2.02 -8.88 -11.46
N VAL A 128 1.40 -8.84 -10.29
CA VAL A 128 0.96 -7.63 -9.61
C VAL A 128 1.94 -7.31 -8.49
N VAL A 129 2.54 -6.12 -8.53
CA VAL A 129 3.51 -5.67 -7.54
C VAL A 129 2.92 -4.51 -6.75
N GLY A 130 2.62 -4.74 -5.47
CA GLY A 130 2.22 -3.69 -4.53
C GLY A 130 3.40 -2.79 -4.19
N LEU A 131 3.26 -1.47 -4.37
CA LEU A 131 4.34 -0.48 -4.23
C LEU A 131 4.31 0.32 -2.92
N GLY A 132 3.63 -0.19 -1.88
CA GLY A 132 3.56 0.47 -0.58
C GLY A 132 4.76 0.16 0.31
N GLY A 133 5.24 1.16 1.06
CA GLY A 133 6.17 0.93 2.19
C GLY A 133 7.65 0.72 1.85
N SER A 134 8.12 1.13 0.67
CA SER A 134 9.53 0.98 0.23
C SER A 134 10.54 1.81 1.05
N ALA A 135 11.76 1.29 1.21
CA ALA A 135 12.96 1.98 1.70
C ALA A 135 13.83 2.59 0.57
N THR A 136 13.48 2.33 -0.69
CA THR A 136 14.34 2.54 -1.86
C THR A 136 14.09 3.86 -2.57
N ASN A 137 15.09 4.36 -3.29
CA ASN A 137 14.97 5.49 -4.21
C ASN A 137 15.87 5.29 -5.44
N ASP A 138 15.85 4.07 -5.99
CA ASP A 138 16.73 3.62 -7.08
C ASP A 138 16.04 3.55 -8.44
N GLY A 139 14.83 4.10 -8.60
CA GLY A 139 14.15 4.08 -9.91
C GLY A 139 13.70 2.69 -10.36
N GLY A 140 13.75 1.67 -9.49
CA GLY A 140 13.59 0.28 -9.91
C GLY A 140 14.82 -0.29 -10.65
N ALA A 141 15.96 0.40 -10.63
CA ALA A 141 17.19 -0.04 -11.29
C ALA A 141 17.67 -1.40 -10.78
N GLY A 142 17.59 -1.65 -9.46
CA GLY A 142 17.92 -2.95 -8.88
C GLY A 142 17.02 -4.07 -9.43
N MET A 143 15.71 -3.86 -9.47
CA MET A 143 14.76 -4.81 -10.06
C MET A 143 15.11 -5.13 -11.53
N LEU A 144 15.42 -4.10 -12.33
CA LEU A 144 15.82 -4.27 -13.72
C LEU A 144 17.13 -5.07 -13.85
N ALA A 145 18.10 -4.80 -12.98
CA ALA A 145 19.38 -5.53 -12.95
C ALA A 145 19.17 -7.02 -12.65
N ALA A 146 18.34 -7.34 -11.66
CA ALA A 146 17.99 -8.73 -11.31
C ALA A 146 17.29 -9.47 -12.45
N LEU A 147 16.54 -8.75 -13.30
CA LEU A 147 15.90 -9.30 -14.51
C LEU A 147 16.84 -9.34 -15.73
N GLY A 148 18.07 -8.82 -15.62
CA GLY A 148 19.10 -8.91 -16.65
C GLY A 148 19.41 -7.61 -17.40
N ALA A 149 18.96 -6.45 -16.93
CA ALA A 149 19.36 -5.17 -17.52
C ALA A 149 20.85 -4.87 -17.29
N HIS A 150 21.47 -4.16 -18.24
CA HIS A 150 22.90 -3.83 -18.19
C HIS A 150 23.16 -2.31 -18.25
N PRO A 151 24.16 -1.80 -17.51
CA PRO A 151 25.14 -2.55 -16.70
C PRO A 151 24.64 -2.92 -15.29
N ALA A 152 24.53 -4.22 -15.01
CA ALA A 152 23.98 -4.72 -13.75
C ALA A 152 24.68 -4.19 -12.46
N PRO A 153 26.02 -4.10 -12.38
CA PRO A 153 26.67 -3.57 -11.17
C PRO A 153 26.30 -2.11 -10.86
N GLY A 154 26.15 -1.28 -11.89
CA GLY A 154 25.76 0.13 -11.72
C GLY A 154 24.30 0.27 -11.29
N LEU A 155 23.42 -0.55 -11.86
CA LEU A 155 21.97 -0.52 -11.59
C LEU A 155 21.61 -1.14 -10.23
N GLY A 156 22.35 -2.15 -9.77
CA GLY A 156 22.07 -2.85 -8.51
C GLY A 156 22.57 -2.16 -7.24
N ALA A 157 23.37 -1.10 -7.36
CA ALA A 157 24.12 -0.49 -6.25
C ALA A 157 23.32 0.55 -5.42
N GLY A 158 22.05 0.77 -5.75
CA GLY A 158 21.17 1.74 -5.08
C GLY A 158 21.01 3.06 -5.84
N GLY A 159 20.26 4.00 -5.28
CA GLY A 159 19.82 5.21 -5.98
C GLY A 159 20.90 6.26 -6.23
N GLY A 160 21.91 6.38 -5.36
CA GLY A 160 22.99 7.37 -5.50
C GLY A 160 23.90 7.10 -6.71
N PRO A 161 24.42 5.86 -6.87
CA PRO A 161 25.27 5.48 -8.00
C PRO A 161 24.68 5.73 -9.39
N LEU A 162 23.35 5.85 -9.52
CA LEU A 162 22.70 6.12 -10.80
C LEU A 162 23.14 7.44 -11.44
N ALA A 163 23.59 8.42 -10.65
CA ALA A 163 24.16 9.66 -11.16
C ALA A 163 25.43 9.48 -12.00
N ALA A 164 26.10 8.32 -11.88
CA ALA A 164 27.35 8.00 -12.57
C ALA A 164 27.15 7.03 -13.76
N LEU A 165 25.90 6.80 -14.21
CA LEU A 165 25.65 5.96 -15.37
C LEU A 165 26.24 6.59 -16.64
N GLU A 166 27.12 5.85 -17.31
CA GLU A 166 27.75 6.26 -18.56
C GLU A 166 27.03 5.58 -19.74
N GLY A 167 26.22 6.34 -20.46
CA GLY A 167 25.55 5.89 -21.67
C GLY A 167 24.20 5.16 -21.43
N PRO A 168 23.61 4.60 -22.51
CA PRO A 168 22.29 4.00 -22.44
C PRO A 168 22.28 2.67 -21.68
N VAL A 169 21.18 2.42 -20.96
CA VAL A 169 20.91 1.16 -20.27
C VAL A 169 20.24 0.18 -21.23
N ASP A 170 20.78 -1.04 -21.34
CA ASP A 170 20.18 -2.10 -22.12
C ASP A 170 19.11 -2.86 -21.30
N LEU A 171 17.87 -2.79 -21.76
CA LEU A 171 16.70 -3.44 -21.15
C LEU A 171 16.27 -4.71 -21.89
N ALA A 172 16.96 -5.13 -22.95
CA ALA A 172 16.50 -6.20 -23.84
C ALA A 172 16.33 -7.55 -23.11
N ALA A 173 17.30 -7.92 -22.28
CA ALA A 173 17.24 -9.15 -21.48
C ALA A 173 16.15 -9.08 -20.39
N ALA A 174 16.04 -7.95 -19.68
CA ALA A 174 14.98 -7.74 -18.70
C ALA A 174 13.57 -7.82 -19.32
N ARG A 175 13.35 -7.20 -20.48
CA ARG A 175 12.09 -7.33 -21.23
C ARG A 175 11.85 -8.74 -21.74
N ALA A 176 12.90 -9.49 -22.08
CA ALA A 176 12.78 -10.89 -22.47
C ALA A 176 12.37 -11.79 -21.29
N ALA A 177 12.86 -11.52 -20.09
CA ALA A 177 12.55 -12.29 -18.88
C ALA A 177 11.07 -12.25 -18.48
N VAL A 178 10.36 -11.18 -18.82
CA VAL A 178 8.93 -10.98 -18.52
C VAL A 178 8.05 -11.00 -19.77
N ARG A 179 8.57 -11.54 -20.89
CA ARG A 179 7.85 -11.53 -22.16
C ARG A 179 6.56 -12.33 -22.08
N GLY A 180 5.45 -11.70 -22.48
CA GLY A 180 4.13 -12.32 -22.45
C GLY A 180 3.47 -12.30 -21.08
N VAL A 181 4.13 -11.72 -20.07
CA VAL A 181 3.59 -11.54 -18.72
C VAL A 181 3.01 -10.13 -18.61
N ARG A 182 1.78 -10.01 -18.12
CA ARG A 182 1.19 -8.73 -17.77
C ARG A 182 1.75 -8.26 -16.44
N LEU A 183 2.56 -7.19 -16.47
CA LEU A 183 3.08 -6.55 -15.26
C LEU A 183 2.14 -5.44 -14.80
N VAL A 184 1.78 -5.45 -13.53
CA VAL A 184 0.92 -4.44 -12.92
C VAL A 184 1.62 -3.83 -11.70
N ALA A 185 1.85 -2.51 -11.74
CA ALA A 185 2.22 -1.71 -10.60
C ALA A 185 0.95 -1.33 -9.82
N ALA A 186 0.70 -2.00 -8.70
CA ALA A 186 -0.44 -1.73 -7.83
C ALA A 186 -0.09 -0.59 -6.85
N THR A 187 -0.63 0.60 -7.13
CA THR A 187 -0.39 1.80 -6.32
C THR A 187 -1.49 2.84 -6.51
N ASP A 188 -1.79 3.59 -5.47
CA ASP A 188 -2.73 4.72 -5.49
C ASP A 188 -2.00 6.08 -5.47
N VAL A 189 -0.69 6.05 -5.71
CA VAL A 189 0.17 7.22 -5.84
C VAL A 189 0.25 7.62 -7.32
N ASP A 190 -0.05 8.87 -7.65
CA ASP A 190 0.02 9.42 -9.01
C ASP A 190 1.30 10.22 -9.29
N ASN A 191 2.17 10.38 -8.28
CA ASN A 191 3.41 11.14 -8.39
C ASN A 191 4.28 10.70 -9.58
N PRO A 192 4.82 11.66 -10.38
CA PRO A 192 5.80 11.36 -11.42
C PRO A 192 7.13 10.93 -10.82
N LEU A 193 8.10 10.53 -11.65
CA LEU A 193 9.41 10.13 -11.19
C LEU A 193 10.20 11.29 -10.57
N LEU A 194 10.16 12.47 -11.20
CA LEU A 194 11.09 13.58 -10.96
C LEU A 194 10.39 14.86 -10.47
N GLY A 195 11.18 15.81 -9.97
CA GLY A 195 10.75 17.16 -9.65
C GLY A 195 10.11 17.33 -8.28
N ILE A 196 9.41 18.45 -8.06
CA ILE A 196 8.92 18.82 -6.71
C ILE A 196 7.87 17.85 -6.17
N ASN A 197 7.15 17.18 -7.08
CA ASN A 197 6.17 16.15 -6.77
C ASN A 197 6.74 14.75 -7.08
N GLY A 198 8.04 14.63 -7.33
CA GLY A 198 8.71 13.40 -7.72
C GLY A 198 8.99 12.46 -6.55
N ALA A 199 9.54 11.29 -6.88
CA ALA A 199 9.85 10.24 -5.91
C ALA A 199 10.74 10.73 -4.76
N SER A 200 11.85 11.39 -5.10
CA SER A 200 12.84 11.87 -4.14
C SER A 200 12.28 12.98 -3.24
N ALA A 201 11.58 13.95 -3.82
CA ALA A 201 11.07 15.12 -3.09
C ALA A 201 9.96 14.75 -2.10
N VAL A 202 9.02 13.90 -2.52
CA VAL A 202 7.83 13.57 -1.72
C VAL A 202 8.09 12.45 -0.73
N PHE A 203 8.81 11.40 -1.15
CA PHE A 203 8.96 10.18 -0.35
C PHE A 203 10.39 9.94 0.16
N GLY A 204 11.39 10.69 -0.31
CA GLY A 204 12.76 10.61 0.18
C GLY A 204 12.90 10.92 1.69
N PRO A 205 12.27 11.98 2.24
CA PRO A 205 12.46 12.36 3.64
C PRO A 205 12.11 11.25 4.65
N GLN A 206 10.99 10.56 4.46
CA GLN A 206 10.59 9.44 5.32
C GLN A 206 11.53 8.22 5.22
N LYS A 207 12.33 8.15 4.15
CA LYS A 207 13.34 7.11 3.90
C LYS A 207 14.73 7.50 4.38
N GLY A 208 14.89 8.68 5.00
CA GLY A 208 16.16 9.17 5.54
C GLY A 208 16.90 10.19 4.66
N ALA A 209 16.31 10.66 3.56
CA ALA A 209 16.94 11.71 2.75
C ALA A 209 16.80 13.09 3.40
N ASP A 210 17.92 13.73 3.70
CA ASP A 210 17.94 15.17 3.99
C ASP A 210 17.71 16.01 2.71
N PRO A 211 17.49 17.34 2.83
CA PRO A 211 17.22 18.19 1.65
C PRO A 211 18.30 18.14 0.56
N ASP A 212 19.57 17.95 0.91
CA ASP A 212 20.65 17.85 -0.07
C ASP A 212 20.66 16.47 -0.75
N ALA A 213 20.38 15.40 0.02
CA ALA A 213 20.21 14.04 -0.50
C ALA A 213 19.02 13.96 -1.45
N VAL A 214 17.92 14.63 -1.15
CA VAL A 214 16.76 14.74 -2.05
C VAL A 214 17.18 15.30 -3.41
N GLN A 215 17.93 16.40 -3.45
CA GLN A 215 18.39 17.01 -4.70
C GLN A 215 19.34 16.08 -5.47
N ARG A 216 20.27 15.43 -4.76
CA ARG A 216 21.20 14.47 -5.39
C ARG A 216 20.46 13.26 -5.97
N LEU A 217 19.46 12.74 -5.27
CA LEU A 217 18.67 11.60 -5.72
C LEU A 217 17.77 11.95 -6.91
N ASP A 218 17.16 13.13 -6.92
CA ASP A 218 16.40 13.60 -8.09
C ASP A 218 17.28 13.75 -9.33
N ALA A 219 18.51 14.27 -9.17
CA ALA A 219 19.50 14.31 -10.24
C ALA A 219 19.94 12.91 -10.70
N ALA A 220 20.12 11.97 -9.77
CA ALA A 220 20.47 10.58 -10.08
C ALA A 220 19.34 9.87 -10.85
N LEU A 221 18.08 10.06 -10.44
CA LEU A 221 16.92 9.55 -11.17
C LEU A 221 16.76 10.21 -12.54
N THR A 222 17.13 11.49 -12.68
CA THR A 222 17.14 12.18 -13.98
C THR A 222 18.13 11.51 -14.92
N ALA A 223 19.37 11.29 -14.48
CA ALA A 223 20.39 10.58 -15.26
C ALA A 223 19.93 9.16 -15.64
N PHE A 224 19.31 8.44 -14.71
CA PHE A 224 18.75 7.12 -14.97
C PHE A 224 17.63 7.13 -16.01
N ALA A 225 16.71 8.09 -15.93
CA ALA A 225 15.63 8.25 -16.90
C ALA A 225 16.16 8.60 -18.30
N ASP A 226 17.17 9.47 -18.38
CA ASP A 226 17.81 9.82 -19.65
C ASP A 226 18.57 8.63 -20.26
N ALA A 227 19.12 7.74 -19.43
CA ALA A 227 19.82 6.54 -19.89
C ALA A 227 18.87 5.40 -20.33
N THR A 228 17.63 5.38 -19.86
CA THR A 228 16.67 4.29 -20.11
C THR A 228 15.57 4.65 -21.11
N ASP A 229 14.97 5.83 -20.97
CA ASP A 229 13.84 6.29 -21.78
C ASP A 229 13.80 7.83 -21.88
N PRO A 230 14.75 8.45 -22.61
CA PRO A 230 14.90 9.90 -22.68
C PRO A 230 13.69 10.65 -23.28
N GLY A 231 12.78 9.96 -23.99
CA GLY A 231 11.56 10.53 -24.57
C GLY A 231 10.28 10.29 -23.76
N GLY A 232 10.41 9.90 -22.49
CA GLY A 232 9.65 8.77 -21.98
C GLY A 232 8.70 8.91 -20.79
N LEU A 233 8.58 7.77 -20.09
CA LEU A 233 7.61 7.44 -19.03
C LEU A 233 7.85 8.13 -17.68
N ARG A 234 8.85 9.00 -17.55
CA ARG A 234 9.19 9.67 -16.28
C ARG A 234 8.06 10.57 -15.73
N GLU A 235 7.20 11.08 -16.61
CA GLU A 235 6.02 11.87 -16.26
C GLU A 235 4.74 11.02 -16.11
N ALA A 236 4.83 9.70 -16.32
CA ALA A 236 3.66 8.84 -16.23
C ALA A 236 3.13 8.81 -14.78
N PRO A 237 1.79 8.85 -14.59
CA PRO A 237 1.21 8.72 -13.26
C PRO A 237 1.67 7.43 -12.58
N GLY A 238 2.15 7.56 -11.34
CA GLY A 238 2.67 6.43 -10.55
C GLY A 238 4.11 6.02 -10.88
N ALA A 239 4.78 6.70 -11.82
CA ALA A 239 6.20 6.47 -12.10
C ALA A 239 7.07 6.67 -10.85
N GLY A 240 6.73 7.62 -9.97
CA GLY A 240 7.47 7.88 -8.74
C GLY A 240 7.15 6.94 -7.57
N ALA A 241 6.17 6.06 -7.70
CA ALA A 241 5.77 5.13 -6.65
C ALA A 241 6.95 4.23 -6.21
N ALA A 242 7.02 3.95 -4.91
CA ALA A 242 8.11 3.19 -4.29
C ALA A 242 9.53 3.65 -4.68
N GLY A 243 9.77 4.97 -4.75
CA GLY A 243 11.11 5.48 -5.08
C GLY A 243 11.49 5.31 -6.54
N GLY A 244 10.48 5.25 -7.42
CA GLY A 244 10.66 5.04 -8.85
C GLY A 244 10.56 3.57 -9.30
N LEU A 245 10.25 2.62 -8.42
CA LEU A 245 9.99 1.24 -8.81
C LEU A 245 8.81 1.13 -9.80
N GLY A 246 7.81 2.01 -9.67
CA GLY A 246 6.74 2.15 -10.66
C GLY A 246 7.27 2.45 -12.07
N TYR A 247 8.21 3.39 -12.19
CA TYR A 247 8.91 3.68 -13.45
C TYR A 247 9.66 2.47 -13.99
N GLY A 248 10.39 1.72 -13.14
CA GLY A 248 11.05 0.48 -13.54
C GLY A 248 10.09 -0.56 -14.15
N LEU A 249 8.90 -0.73 -13.56
CA LEU A 249 7.86 -1.62 -14.10
C LEU A 249 7.29 -1.11 -15.44
N LEU A 250 7.08 0.19 -15.56
CA LEU A 250 6.63 0.82 -16.80
C LEU A 250 7.66 0.64 -17.95
N LEU A 251 8.97 0.72 -17.65
CA LEU A 251 10.04 0.46 -18.64
C LEU A 251 10.01 -0.97 -19.22
N LEU A 252 9.46 -1.93 -18.47
CA LEU A 252 9.23 -3.31 -18.89
C LEU A 252 7.90 -3.50 -19.63
N GLY A 253 7.13 -2.44 -19.85
CA GLY A 253 5.82 -2.48 -20.49
C GLY A 253 4.66 -2.76 -19.52
N GLY A 254 4.89 -2.63 -18.21
CA GLY A 254 3.83 -2.74 -17.21
C GLY A 254 2.84 -1.58 -17.24
N THR A 255 1.76 -1.73 -16.48
CA THR A 255 0.73 -0.70 -16.31
C THR A 255 0.56 -0.34 -14.84
N VAL A 256 0.16 0.90 -14.56
CA VAL A 256 -0.22 1.33 -13.20
C VAL A 256 -1.71 1.12 -13.02
N GLU A 257 -2.09 0.45 -11.94
CA GLU A 257 -3.48 0.21 -11.54
C GLU A 257 -3.65 0.51 -10.04
N SER A 258 -4.86 0.92 -9.65
CA SER A 258 -5.19 1.18 -8.24
C SER A 258 -5.01 -0.09 -7.41
N GLY A 259 -4.16 -0.02 -6.38
CA GLY A 259 -3.94 -1.10 -5.45
C GLY A 259 -5.19 -1.36 -4.62
N VAL A 260 -5.80 -0.28 -4.11
CA VAL A 260 -7.07 -0.31 -3.39
C VAL A 260 -8.16 -1.00 -4.21
N ALA A 261 -8.46 -0.54 -5.43
CA ALA A 261 -9.55 -1.11 -6.23
C ALA A 261 -9.38 -2.61 -6.42
N ARG A 262 -8.16 -3.05 -6.74
CA ARG A 262 -7.84 -4.47 -6.93
C ARG A 262 -8.05 -5.30 -5.65
N VAL A 263 -7.68 -4.76 -4.48
CA VAL A 263 -7.94 -5.43 -3.20
C VAL A 263 -9.43 -5.49 -2.93
N LEU A 264 -10.16 -4.38 -3.09
CA LEU A 264 -11.61 -4.32 -2.85
C LEU A 264 -12.38 -5.32 -3.72
N ASP A 265 -12.00 -5.44 -5.00
CA ASP A 265 -12.58 -6.40 -5.93
C ASP A 265 -12.26 -7.84 -5.50
N ALA A 266 -11.00 -8.12 -5.15
CA ALA A 266 -10.54 -9.46 -4.77
C ALA A 266 -11.22 -9.96 -3.48
N VAL A 267 -11.45 -9.08 -2.51
CA VAL A 267 -12.08 -9.44 -1.24
C VAL A 267 -13.61 -9.48 -1.30
N GLY A 268 -14.21 -9.12 -2.45
CA GLY A 268 -15.66 -9.10 -2.63
C GLY A 268 -16.36 -8.06 -1.75
N LEU A 269 -15.73 -6.90 -1.49
CA LEU A 269 -16.28 -5.89 -0.56
C LEU A 269 -17.71 -5.49 -0.94
N ALA A 270 -18.00 -5.31 -2.23
CA ALA A 270 -19.32 -4.89 -2.69
C ALA A 270 -20.44 -5.84 -2.25
N ASP A 271 -20.20 -7.15 -2.27
CA ASP A 271 -21.18 -8.16 -1.87
C ASP A 271 -21.39 -8.14 -0.35
N ASP A 272 -20.32 -8.01 0.43
CA ASP A 272 -20.39 -7.87 1.89
C ASP A 272 -21.16 -6.59 2.28
N VAL A 273 -20.87 -5.47 1.62
CA VAL A 273 -21.53 -4.18 1.85
C VAL A 273 -23.01 -4.20 1.48
N ALA A 274 -23.40 -4.86 0.40
CA ALA A 274 -24.80 -4.94 -0.03
C ALA A 274 -25.74 -5.57 1.01
N THR A 275 -25.19 -6.31 1.97
CA THR A 275 -25.94 -6.94 3.08
C THR A 275 -25.75 -6.23 4.42
N ALA A 276 -24.95 -5.18 4.49
CA ALA A 276 -24.56 -4.52 5.74
C ALA A 276 -25.52 -3.40 6.14
N ASP A 277 -25.68 -3.20 7.44
CA ASP A 277 -26.35 -2.02 8.02
C ASP A 277 -25.37 -0.85 8.21
N LEU A 278 -24.07 -1.14 8.31
CA LEU A 278 -23.00 -0.18 8.55
C LEU A 278 -21.66 -0.72 8.04
N VAL A 279 -20.84 0.17 7.48
CA VAL A 279 -19.44 -0.09 7.18
C VAL A 279 -18.56 0.73 8.10
N ILE A 280 -17.55 0.10 8.70
CA ILE A 280 -16.51 0.77 9.48
C ILE A 280 -15.18 0.52 8.79
N THR A 281 -14.49 1.59 8.42
CA THR A 281 -13.11 1.54 7.92
C THR A 281 -12.20 2.36 8.84
N GLY A 282 -10.91 2.34 8.58
CA GLY A 282 -9.94 3.04 9.41
C GLY A 282 -8.53 2.99 8.88
N GLU A 283 -7.71 3.92 9.37
CA GLU A 283 -6.27 4.00 9.06
C GLU A 283 -5.54 4.85 10.12
N GLY A 284 -4.21 4.92 10.04
CA GLY A 284 -3.43 5.71 11.00
C GLY A 284 -3.69 7.22 10.93
N SER A 285 -3.80 7.79 9.74
CA SER A 285 -4.02 9.22 9.52
C SER A 285 -5.04 9.43 8.41
N PHE A 286 -6.19 9.99 8.74
CA PHE A 286 -7.22 10.33 7.79
C PHE A 286 -7.08 11.80 7.37
N ASP A 287 -6.45 12.03 6.21
CA ASP A 287 -6.07 13.34 5.70
C ASP A 287 -6.57 13.62 4.26
N GLY A 288 -6.18 14.77 3.69
CA GLY A 288 -6.60 15.15 2.34
C GLY A 288 -6.14 14.18 1.24
N GLN A 289 -5.08 13.41 1.45
CA GLN A 289 -4.68 12.34 0.54
C GLN A 289 -5.56 11.10 0.72
N SER A 290 -5.96 10.80 1.95
CA SER A 290 -6.90 9.71 2.24
C SER A 290 -8.24 9.84 1.54
N LEU A 291 -8.70 11.08 1.35
CA LEU A 291 -9.91 11.40 0.58
C LEU A 291 -9.75 11.20 -0.94
N ARG A 292 -8.53 10.96 -1.45
CA ARG A 292 -8.21 10.94 -2.88
C ARG A 292 -7.62 9.60 -3.29
N GLY A 293 -8.46 8.57 -3.31
CA GLY A 293 -8.11 7.28 -3.92
C GLY A 293 -7.43 6.28 -2.99
N LYS A 294 -7.17 6.63 -1.72
CA LYS A 294 -6.70 5.65 -0.72
C LYS A 294 -7.83 4.75 -0.23
N LEU A 295 -7.46 3.79 0.62
CA LEU A 295 -8.33 2.71 1.06
C LEU A 295 -9.65 3.17 1.70
N PRO A 296 -9.68 4.12 2.65
CA PRO A 296 -10.95 4.55 3.23
C PRO A 296 -11.90 5.19 2.23
N HIS A 297 -11.36 5.92 1.23
CA HIS A 297 -12.17 6.48 0.14
C HIS A 297 -12.77 5.37 -0.74
N GLY A 298 -12.01 4.33 -1.07
CA GLY A 298 -12.52 3.18 -1.81
C GLY A 298 -13.66 2.46 -1.08
N VAL A 299 -13.49 2.22 0.22
CA VAL A 299 -14.51 1.60 1.08
C VAL A 299 -15.75 2.50 1.20
N ALA A 300 -15.57 3.80 1.42
CA ALA A 300 -16.67 4.75 1.51
C ALA A 300 -17.47 4.84 0.21
N ARG A 301 -16.81 4.79 -0.95
CA ARG A 301 -17.50 4.75 -2.24
C ARG A 301 -18.33 3.47 -2.40
N ALA A 302 -17.76 2.31 -2.09
CA ALA A 302 -18.49 1.04 -2.15
C ALA A 302 -19.73 1.04 -1.23
N ALA A 303 -19.62 1.64 -0.04
CA ALA A 303 -20.74 1.83 0.89
C ALA A 303 -21.80 2.80 0.32
N ALA A 304 -21.37 3.94 -0.21
CA ALA A 304 -22.24 4.95 -0.79
C ALA A 304 -23.03 4.42 -2.00
N ASP A 305 -22.41 3.62 -2.86
CA ASP A 305 -23.05 2.98 -4.01
C ASP A 305 -24.20 2.05 -3.59
N GLN A 306 -24.17 1.50 -2.37
CA GLN A 306 -25.23 0.67 -1.78
C GLN A 306 -26.14 1.45 -0.80
N GLY A 307 -25.90 2.75 -0.61
CA GLY A 307 -26.65 3.58 0.35
C GLY A 307 -26.41 3.20 1.83
N VAL A 308 -25.32 2.49 2.13
CA VAL A 308 -24.96 2.05 3.48
C VAL A 308 -24.10 3.14 4.15
N PRO A 309 -24.35 3.52 5.41
CA PRO A 309 -23.51 4.48 6.11
C PRO A 309 -22.09 3.94 6.28
N CYS A 310 -21.10 4.82 6.09
CA CYS A 310 -19.68 4.51 6.27
C CYS A 310 -19.07 5.39 7.36
N VAL A 311 -18.45 4.76 8.35
CA VAL A 311 -17.76 5.42 9.46
C VAL A 311 -16.26 5.17 9.37
N VAL A 312 -15.46 6.22 9.58
CA VAL A 312 -14.00 6.11 9.66
C VAL A 312 -13.56 6.22 11.12
N THR A 313 -12.83 5.22 11.61
CA THR A 313 -12.03 5.33 12.83
C THR A 313 -10.57 5.48 12.46
N ALA A 314 -9.96 6.62 12.77
CA ALA A 314 -8.57 6.88 12.41
C ALA A 314 -7.72 7.25 13.62
N GLY A 315 -6.41 7.02 13.56
CA GLY A 315 -5.48 7.49 14.60
C GLY A 315 -5.63 9.01 14.80
N VAL A 316 -5.48 9.76 13.70
CA VAL A 316 -5.73 11.21 13.62
C VAL A 316 -6.68 11.50 12.47
N VAL A 317 -7.56 12.49 12.64
CA VAL A 317 -8.41 13.04 11.56
C VAL A 317 -8.02 14.50 11.35
N SER A 318 -7.63 14.84 10.12
CA SER A 318 -7.23 16.22 9.76
C SER A 318 -8.15 16.87 8.73
N VAL A 319 -9.14 16.14 8.22
CA VAL A 319 -10.10 16.62 7.23
C VAL A 319 -11.34 17.23 7.88
N GLY A 320 -11.93 18.22 7.21
CA GLY A 320 -13.17 18.83 7.67
C GLY A 320 -14.38 17.92 7.44
N ARG A 321 -15.41 18.05 8.29
CA ARG A 321 -16.68 17.28 8.15
C ARG A 321 -17.32 17.37 6.76
N LYS A 322 -17.26 18.55 6.12
CA LYS A 322 -17.81 18.74 4.77
C LYS A 322 -17.04 17.96 3.71
N GLU A 323 -15.72 17.87 3.86
CA GLU A 323 -14.86 17.15 2.92
C GLU A 323 -15.05 15.64 3.07
N ALA A 324 -15.12 15.14 4.30
CA ALA A 324 -15.43 13.73 4.57
C ALA A 324 -16.81 13.34 4.01
N ALA A 325 -17.84 14.17 4.25
CA ALA A 325 -19.19 13.92 3.73
C ALA A 325 -19.24 13.89 2.20
N ALA A 326 -18.48 14.76 1.53
CA ALA A 326 -18.37 14.78 0.07
C ALA A 326 -17.71 13.50 -0.49
N ALA A 327 -16.89 12.81 0.31
CA ALA A 327 -16.29 11.52 -0.04
C ALA A 327 -17.15 10.31 0.36
N GLY A 328 -18.41 10.51 0.75
CA GLY A 328 -19.33 9.42 1.13
C GLY A 328 -19.18 8.93 2.57
N ILE A 329 -18.39 9.61 3.40
CA ILE A 329 -18.20 9.23 4.80
C ILE A 329 -19.28 9.90 5.64
N THR A 330 -20.01 9.08 6.39
CA THR A 330 -21.08 9.55 7.26
C THR A 330 -20.52 10.24 8.49
N GLU A 331 -19.56 9.61 9.18
CA GLU A 331 -18.87 10.21 10.32
C GLU A 331 -17.41 9.74 10.47
N THR A 332 -16.60 10.57 11.11
CA THR A 332 -15.19 10.32 11.40
C THR A 332 -14.93 10.38 12.91
N TYR A 333 -14.08 9.49 13.42
CA TYR A 333 -13.70 9.40 14.82
C TYR A 333 -12.18 9.30 14.94
N ALA A 334 -11.58 10.19 15.75
CA ALA A 334 -10.14 10.21 15.96
C ALA A 334 -9.75 9.52 17.27
N LEU A 335 -8.77 8.63 17.20
CA LEU A 335 -8.24 7.89 18.33
C LEU A 335 -7.56 8.82 19.34
N VAL A 336 -6.80 9.81 18.85
CA VAL A 336 -6.14 10.81 19.70
C VAL A 336 -7.12 11.65 20.54
N GLU A 337 -8.30 11.94 19.99
CA GLU A 337 -9.34 12.68 20.71
C GLU A 337 -9.96 11.79 21.80
N SER A 338 -10.20 10.52 21.49
CA SER A 338 -10.73 9.52 22.45
C SER A 338 -9.74 9.20 23.56
N ALA A 339 -8.45 9.06 23.24
CA ALA A 339 -7.39 8.76 24.20
C ALA A 339 -6.91 10.00 24.98
N GLY A 340 -7.32 11.20 24.55
CA GLY A 340 -6.95 12.49 25.13
C GLY A 340 -5.52 12.96 24.80
N SER A 341 -4.69 12.13 24.17
CA SER A 341 -3.35 12.52 23.67
C SER A 341 -2.81 11.52 22.64
N THR A 342 -1.89 11.99 21.79
CA THR A 342 -1.13 11.14 20.85
C THR A 342 -0.29 10.09 21.58
N GLU A 343 0.34 10.45 22.69
CA GLU A 343 1.18 9.53 23.46
C GLU A 343 0.37 8.35 24.02
N ALA A 344 -0.84 8.62 24.54
CA ALA A 344 -1.72 7.57 25.03
C ALA A 344 -2.19 6.64 23.90
N ALA A 345 -2.58 7.22 22.75
CA ALA A 345 -2.99 6.47 21.57
C ALA A 345 -1.88 5.55 21.03
N LEU A 346 -0.61 5.99 21.07
CA LEU A 346 0.52 5.19 20.63
C LEU A 346 0.95 4.12 21.64
N ARG A 347 0.74 4.35 22.94
CA ARG A 347 1.17 3.42 23.99
C ARG A 347 0.32 2.15 24.05
N ARG A 348 -0.99 2.28 23.84
CA ARG A 348 -1.95 1.16 23.91
C ARG A 348 -2.97 1.23 22.77
N PRO A 349 -2.50 1.15 21.52
CA PRO A 349 -3.32 1.45 20.34
C PRO A 349 -4.54 0.53 20.21
N ALA A 350 -4.39 -0.78 20.47
CA ALA A 350 -5.49 -1.73 20.43
C ALA A 350 -6.56 -1.42 21.50
N GLU A 351 -6.15 -1.19 22.75
CA GLU A 351 -7.09 -0.87 23.84
C GLU A 351 -7.87 0.41 23.56
N GLU A 352 -7.19 1.46 23.07
CA GLU A 352 -7.87 2.71 22.75
C GLU A 352 -8.80 2.56 21.55
N LEU A 353 -8.43 1.73 20.55
CA LEU A 353 -9.28 1.48 19.38
C LEU A 353 -10.53 0.69 19.77
N THR A 354 -10.39 -0.30 20.66
CA THR A 354 -11.51 -1.00 21.30
C THR A 354 -12.43 -0.04 22.06
N ARG A 355 -11.88 0.89 22.85
CA ARG A 355 -12.70 1.90 23.57
C ARG A 355 -13.42 2.83 22.60
N LEU A 356 -12.73 3.29 21.56
CA LEU A 356 -13.32 4.14 20.53
C LEU A 356 -14.47 3.41 19.82
N ALA A 357 -14.25 2.17 19.39
CA ALA A 357 -15.26 1.37 18.74
C ALA A 357 -16.48 1.12 19.63
N ALA A 358 -16.29 0.91 20.94
CA ALA A 358 -17.40 0.84 21.90
C ALA A 358 -18.19 2.17 21.98
N ALA A 359 -17.51 3.32 21.92
CA ALA A 359 -18.17 4.63 21.89
C ALA A 359 -18.97 4.84 20.59
N VAL A 360 -18.41 4.44 19.45
CA VAL A 360 -19.10 4.44 18.15
C VAL A 360 -20.33 3.52 18.21
N ALA A 361 -20.18 2.30 18.73
CA ALA A 361 -21.26 1.34 18.87
C ALA A 361 -22.44 1.88 19.70
N ARG A 362 -22.19 2.63 20.78
CA ARG A 362 -23.29 3.26 21.56
C ARG A 362 -24.10 4.28 20.75
N ARG A 363 -23.47 4.95 19.78
CA ARG A 363 -24.13 5.95 18.94
C ARG A 363 -24.91 5.31 17.79
N TRP A 364 -24.37 4.22 17.24
CA TRP A 364 -24.90 3.58 16.04
C TRP A 364 -25.77 2.34 16.32
N GLY A 365 -25.43 1.54 17.33
CA GLY A 365 -26.14 0.32 17.71
C GLY A 365 -27.57 0.54 18.25
N GLY A 366 -27.90 1.77 18.66
CA GLY A 366 -29.27 2.15 19.07
C GLY A 366 -30.22 2.48 17.90
N ALA A 367 -29.70 2.66 16.69
CA ALA A 367 -30.46 3.09 15.52
C ALA A 367 -31.05 1.90 14.75
N ARG A 368 -31.87 1.05 15.38
CA ARG A 368 -32.78 0.17 14.61
C ARG A 368 -33.90 1.03 14.03
N PRO A 369 -34.22 0.95 12.72
CA PRO A 369 -35.55 1.33 12.28
C PRO A 369 -36.55 0.49 13.06
N ARG A 370 -37.46 1.13 13.80
CA ARG A 370 -38.62 0.42 14.33
C ARG A 370 -39.38 -0.08 13.10
N THR A 371 -39.35 -1.38 12.83
CA THR A 371 -40.35 -2.01 11.97
C THR A 371 -41.71 -1.52 12.46
N PRO A 372 -42.54 -0.90 11.61
CA PRO A 372 -43.90 -0.57 11.99
C PRO A 372 -44.54 -1.89 12.41
N GLY A 373 -44.95 -1.98 13.68
CA GLY A 373 -45.57 -3.18 14.21
C GLY A 373 -46.76 -3.56 13.34
N GLY A 374 -46.72 -4.77 12.79
CA GLY A 374 -47.92 -5.42 12.27
C GLY A 374 -48.86 -5.64 13.45
N ALA A 375 -49.96 -4.88 13.46
CA ALA A 375 -51.20 -5.29 14.09
C ALA A 375 -51.87 -6.36 13.22
#